data_AF-D3DHX8-F1
#
_entry.id   AF-D3DHX8-F1
#
_cell.length_a   1.000
_cell.length_b   1.000
_cell.length_c   1.000
_cell.angle_alpha   90.00
_cell.angle_beta   90.00
_cell.angle_gamma   90.00
#
_symmetry.space_group_name_H-M   'P 1'
#
loop_
_entity.id
_entity.type
_entity.pdbx_description
1 polymer ?
#
loop_
_entity_poly.entity_id
_entity_poly.type
_entity_poly.pdbx_seq_one_letter_code
_entity_poly.pdbx_strand_id
1 'polypeptide(L)'
;MRELWSKKLSGIIQGFYSVNPNPLDKDSPINIKSTRGGGFIRIDDYGELEGVIKNLITENREFFSAMITKSRLGEIIEIASREPTYEGKAEKFLEMIRENYHGN
;
A
#
# COMPACT_ATOMS: atom_id res chain seq x y z
N MET A 1 -17.41 -2.48 1.03
CA MET A 1 -16.75 -2.17 2.32
C MET A 1 -15.77 -3.26 2.78
N ARG A 2 -16.16 -4.54 2.95
CA ARG A 2 -15.22 -5.64 3.30
C ARG A 2 -14.10 -5.85 2.26
N GLU A 3 -14.39 -5.60 0.99
CA GLU A 3 -13.43 -5.75 -0.10
C GLU A 3 -12.25 -4.76 -0.06
N LEU A 4 -12.47 -3.53 0.43
CA LEU A 4 -11.41 -2.51 0.49
C LEU A 4 -10.32 -2.87 1.50
N TRP A 5 -10.71 -3.52 2.60
CA TRP A 5 -9.77 -4.06 3.58
C TRP A 5 -8.86 -5.13 2.97
N SER A 6 -9.45 -6.10 2.27
CA SER A 6 -8.70 -7.18 1.61
C SER A 6 -7.72 -6.64 0.56
N LYS A 7 -8.18 -5.71 -0.30
CA LYS A 7 -7.35 -5.08 -1.33
C LYS A 7 -6.21 -4.22 -0.75
N LYS A 8 -6.41 -3.63 0.43
CA LYS A 8 -5.36 -2.89 1.14
C LYS A 8 -4.30 -3.83 1.71
N LEU A 9 -4.72 -4.93 2.34
CA LEU A 9 -3.80 -5.93 2.86
C LEU A 9 -2.97 -6.60 1.76
N SER A 10 -3.55 -6.81 0.57
CA SER A 10 -2.83 -7.38 -0.56
C SER A 10 -1.94 -6.37 -1.30
N GLY A 11 -1.85 -5.11 -0.84
CA GLY A 11 -1.04 -4.07 -1.46
C GLY A 11 -1.57 -3.57 -2.82
N ILE A 12 -2.80 -3.94 -3.21
CA ILE A 12 -3.40 -3.54 -4.49
C ILE A 12 -3.87 -2.07 -4.42
N ILE A 13 -4.34 -1.64 -3.25
CA ILE A 13 -4.69 -0.24 -2.98
C ILE A 13 -3.97 0.22 -1.71
N GLN A 14 -3.48 1.46 -1.67
CA GLN A 14 -2.94 2.04 -0.43
C GLN A 14 -4.05 2.59 0.48
N GLY A 15 -5.18 2.99 -0.11
CA GLY A 15 -6.36 3.53 0.58
C GLY A 15 -7.04 4.61 -0.27
N PHE A 16 -8.27 4.97 0.08
CA PHE A 16 -9.00 6.09 -0.52
C PHE A 16 -9.18 7.21 0.49
N TYR A 17 -8.75 8.42 0.14
CA TYR A 17 -9.00 9.62 0.91
C TYR A 17 -10.09 10.44 0.25
N SER A 18 -11.22 10.62 0.93
CA SER A 18 -12.23 11.58 0.49
C SER A 18 -11.94 12.93 1.13
N VAL A 19 -11.61 13.92 0.32
CA VAL A 19 -11.45 15.32 0.75
C VAL A 19 -12.77 16.09 0.75
N ASN A 20 -13.88 15.38 0.53
CA ASN A 20 -15.22 15.93 0.66
C ASN A 20 -15.83 15.45 2.00
N PRO A 21 -16.07 16.34 2.98
CA PRO A 21 -16.68 15.97 4.28
C PRO A 21 -18.10 15.40 4.16
N ASN A 22 -18.78 15.66 3.04
CA ASN A 22 -20.12 15.12 2.72
C ASN A 22 -20.09 14.47 1.33
N PRO A 23 -19.48 13.28 1.19
CA PRO A 23 -19.25 12.65 -0.11
C PRO A 23 -20.50 11.99 -0.72
N LEU A 24 -21.67 12.11 -0.07
CA LEU A 24 -22.93 11.55 -0.53
C LEU A 24 -23.87 12.67 -0.96
N ASP A 25 -24.50 12.52 -2.13
CA ASP A 25 -25.38 13.53 -2.74
C ASP A 25 -26.71 13.77 -1.98
N LYS A 26 -27.06 12.90 -1.04
CA LYS A 26 -28.28 12.97 -0.24
C LYS A 26 -27.92 12.92 1.24
N ASP A 27 -28.77 13.52 2.07
CA ASP A 27 -28.74 13.39 3.53
C ASP A 27 -28.98 11.93 3.92
N SER A 28 -27.90 11.16 3.86
CA SER A 28 -27.82 9.78 4.31
C SER A 28 -27.29 9.83 5.74
N PRO A 29 -27.94 9.14 6.70
CA PRO A 29 -27.38 8.98 8.04
C PRO A 29 -26.04 8.21 8.02
N ILE A 30 -25.69 7.60 6.89
CA ILE A 30 -24.47 6.83 6.69
C ILE A 30 -23.42 7.75 6.06
N ASN A 31 -22.83 8.64 6.85
CA ASN A 31 -21.64 9.40 6.46
C ASN A 31 -20.40 8.84 7.19
N ILE A 32 -19.84 7.75 6.65
CA ILE A 32 -18.76 7.00 7.30
C ILE A 32 -17.47 7.83 7.36
N LYS A 33 -16.83 7.89 8.53
CA LYS A 33 -15.51 8.53 8.69
C LYS A 33 -14.38 7.68 8.13
N SER A 34 -14.44 6.37 8.35
CA SER A 34 -13.40 5.45 7.91
C SER A 34 -13.90 4.01 7.81
N THR A 35 -13.22 3.19 7.03
CA THR A 35 -13.38 1.72 7.07
C THR A 35 -12.43 1.06 8.04
N ARG A 36 -12.78 -0.16 8.48
CA ARG A 36 -11.84 -1.02 9.22
C ARG A 36 -10.54 -1.16 8.44
N GLY A 37 -9.43 -0.77 9.07
CA GLY A 37 -8.11 -0.78 8.45
C GLY A 37 -7.78 0.37 7.52
N GLY A 38 -8.65 1.38 7.43
CA GLY A 38 -8.38 2.61 6.68
C GLY A 38 -8.24 2.39 5.17
N GLY A 39 -9.01 1.47 4.58
CA GLY A 39 -9.15 1.39 3.12
C GLY A 39 -9.91 2.58 2.53
N PHE A 40 -10.63 3.30 3.38
CA PHE A 40 -11.31 4.57 3.12
C PHE A 40 -11.18 5.42 4.37
N ILE A 41 -10.82 6.69 4.20
CA ILE A 41 -10.77 7.72 5.25
C ILE A 41 -11.36 9.00 4.66
N ARG A 42 -12.30 9.61 5.38
CA ARG A 42 -12.85 10.92 5.07
C ARG A 42 -12.10 11.99 5.84
N ILE A 43 -11.69 13.02 5.12
CA ILE A 43 -10.95 14.16 5.61
C ILE A 43 -11.95 15.31 5.74
N ASP A 44 -12.17 15.74 6.98
CA ASP A 44 -13.16 16.76 7.31
C ASP A 44 -12.53 18.17 7.30
N ASP A 45 -11.23 18.27 7.55
CA ASP A 45 -10.50 19.53 7.58
C ASP A 45 -9.04 19.40 7.11
N TYR A 46 -8.39 20.56 7.00
CA TYR A 46 -7.00 20.67 6.55
C TYR A 46 -6.00 20.00 7.50
N GLY A 47 -6.22 20.07 8.81
CA GLY A 47 -5.32 19.47 9.79
C GLY A 47 -5.32 17.95 9.70
N GLU A 48 -6.47 17.34 9.43
CA GLU A 48 -6.55 15.91 9.13
C GLU A 48 -5.81 15.53 7.85
N LEU A 49 -5.93 16.34 6.79
CA LEU A 49 -5.20 16.13 5.54
C LEU A 49 -3.69 16.19 5.76
N GLU A 50 -3.22 17.24 6.45
CA GLU A 50 -1.82 17.43 6.77
C GLU A 50 -1.28 16.26 7.58
N GLY A 51 -2.00 15.81 8.61
CA GLY A 51 -1.60 14.67 9.43
C GLY A 51 -1.47 13.37 8.61
N VAL A 52 -2.43 13.10 7.74
CA VAL A 52 -2.40 11.92 6.86
C VAL A 52 -1.22 11.98 5.89
N ILE A 53 -1.01 13.11 5.21
CA ILE A 53 0.10 13.29 4.26
C ILE A 53 1.43 13.17 4.99
N LYS A 54 1.58 13.83 6.14
CA LYS A 54 2.81 13.78 6.93
C LYS A 54 3.19 12.34 7.29
N ASN A 55 2.22 11.56 7.77
CA ASN A 55 2.45 10.14 8.07
C ASN A 55 2.88 9.35 6.82
N LEU A 56 2.21 9.57 5.67
CA LEU A 56 2.54 8.91 4.40
C LEU A 56 3.96 9.22 3.91
N ILE A 57 4.42 10.46 4.05
CA ILE A 57 5.75 10.86 3.54
C ILE A 57 6.88 10.60 4.54
N THR A 58 6.59 10.48 5.84
CA THR A 58 7.60 10.17 6.86
C THR A 58 7.91 8.68 6.98
N GLU A 59 6.99 7.81 6.55
CA GLU A 59 7.22 6.38 6.53
C GLU A 59 8.01 5.99 5.27
N ASN A 60 9.28 5.61 5.44
CA ASN A 60 10.06 4.99 4.37
C ASN A 60 9.48 3.61 4.05
N ARG A 61 8.59 3.55 3.04
CA ARG A 61 7.99 2.31 2.52
C ARG A 61 8.42 2.11 1.07
N GLU A 62 8.78 0.87 0.76
CA GLU A 62 9.07 0.45 -0.61
C GLU A 62 7.83 -0.19 -1.25
N PHE A 63 7.39 0.32 -2.40
CA PHE A 63 6.37 -0.34 -3.22
C PHE A 63 7.04 -1.33 -4.18
N PHE A 64 6.55 -2.57 -4.19
CA PHE A 64 6.92 -3.58 -5.18
C PHE A 64 5.69 -4.38 -5.57
N SER A 65 5.48 -4.56 -6.87
CA SER A 65 4.43 -5.39 -7.45
C SER A 65 5.03 -6.19 -8.58
N ALA A 66 4.76 -7.49 -8.68
CA ALA A 66 5.21 -8.31 -9.80
C ALA A 66 4.31 -9.49 -10.14
N MET A 67 4.20 -9.75 -11.44
CA MET A 67 3.63 -10.99 -11.97
C MET A 67 4.75 -11.94 -12.35
N ILE A 68 5.13 -12.82 -11.42
CA ILE A 68 6.18 -13.83 -11.62
C ILE A 68 5.67 -15.21 -11.19
N THR A 69 6.25 -16.26 -11.77
CA THR A 69 5.91 -17.64 -11.40
C THR A 69 6.40 -17.96 -9.99
N LYS A 70 5.75 -18.93 -9.32
CA LYS A 70 6.15 -19.39 -7.99
C LYS A 70 7.61 -19.87 -7.95
N SER A 71 8.04 -20.58 -9.00
CA SER A 71 9.43 -21.07 -9.10
C SER A 71 10.43 -19.93 -9.13
N ARG A 72 10.18 -18.89 -9.95
CA ARG A 72 11.06 -17.73 -10.03
C ARG A 72 11.05 -16.90 -8.75
N LEU A 73 9.89 -16.73 -8.13
CA LEU A 73 9.79 -16.07 -6.83
C LEU A 73 10.61 -16.81 -5.76
N GLY A 74 10.55 -18.15 -5.74
CA GLY A 74 11.37 -18.96 -4.84
C GLY A 74 12.87 -18.74 -5.02
N GLU A 75 13.35 -18.70 -6.27
CA GLU A 75 14.76 -18.42 -6.59
C GLU A 75 15.20 -17.02 -6.13
N ILE A 76 14.37 -16.00 -6.35
CA ILE A 76 14.65 -14.63 -5.90
C ILE A 76 14.75 -14.58 -4.37
N ILE A 77 13.82 -15.23 -3.66
CA ILE A 77 13.86 -15.32 -2.20
C ILE A 77 15.15 -16.00 -1.73
N GLU A 78 15.54 -17.11 -2.38
CA GLU A 78 16.76 -17.83 -2.03
C GLU A 78 18.00 -16.96 -2.21
N ILE A 79 18.14 -16.29 -3.35
CA ILE A 79 19.30 -15.42 -3.64
C ILE A 79 19.36 -14.26 -2.64
N ALA A 80 18.25 -13.53 -2.46
CA ALA A 80 18.17 -12.40 -1.54
C ALA A 80 18.47 -12.82 -0.10
N SER A 81 18.08 -14.04 0.32
CA SER A 81 18.31 -14.53 1.69
C SER A 81 19.78 -14.67 2.09
N ARG A 82 20.69 -14.67 1.10
CA ARG A 82 22.15 -14.78 1.30
C ARG A 82 22.79 -13.48 1.79
N GLU A 83 22.09 -12.35 1.66
CA GLU A 83 22.58 -11.07 2.17
C GLU A 83 22.74 -11.09 3.71
N PRO A 84 23.75 -10.41 4.27
CA PRO A 84 24.10 -10.56 5.68
C PRO A 84 23.14 -9.83 6.64
N THR A 85 22.46 -8.78 6.18
CA THR A 85 21.55 -7.95 6.98
C THR A 85 20.12 -8.08 6.50
N TYR A 86 19.13 -7.75 7.35
CA TYR A 86 17.73 -7.78 6.94
C TYR A 86 17.44 -6.74 5.85
N GLU A 87 18.05 -5.57 5.97
CA GLU A 87 17.97 -4.48 5.00
C GLU A 87 18.56 -4.92 3.66
N GLY A 88 19.74 -5.53 3.65
CA GLY A 88 20.37 -6.06 2.43
C GLY A 88 19.51 -7.13 1.76
N LYS A 89 18.90 -8.04 2.53
CA LYS A 89 17.94 -9.03 2.01
C LYS A 89 16.76 -8.35 1.32
N ALA A 90 16.21 -7.29 1.93
CA ALA A 90 15.10 -6.55 1.36
C ALA A 90 15.52 -5.81 0.08
N GLU A 91 16.65 -5.10 0.11
CA GLU A 91 17.22 -4.38 -1.03
C GLU A 91 17.47 -5.32 -2.21
N LYS A 92 18.12 -6.46 -1.98
CA LYS A 92 18.42 -7.43 -3.04
C LYS A 92 17.16 -8.04 -3.63
N PHE A 93 16.19 -8.36 -2.78
CA PHE A 93 14.88 -8.84 -3.23
C PHE A 93 14.18 -7.81 -4.13
N LEU A 94 14.15 -6.54 -3.69
CA LEU A 94 13.50 -5.45 -4.42
C LEU A 94 14.18 -5.15 -5.77
N GLU A 95 15.52 -5.13 -5.79
CA GLU A 95 16.33 -5.01 -7.01
C GLU A 95 15.92 -6.07 -8.04
N MET A 96 15.99 -7.35 -7.64
CA MET A 96 15.68 -8.46 -8.52
C MET A 96 14.22 -8.45 -9.00
N ILE A 97 13.26 -8.11 -8.12
CA ILE A 97 11.85 -7.99 -8.51
C ILE A 97 11.64 -6.89 -9.55
N ARG A 98 12.36 -5.76 -9.46
CA ARG A 98 12.29 -4.64 -10.43
C ARG A 98 12.97 -4.99 -11.75
N GLU A 99 14.11 -5.66 -11.74
CA GLU A 99 14.80 -6.09 -12.96
C GLU A 99 13.96 -7.06 -13.81
N ASN A 100 13.19 -7.95 -13.17
CA ASN A 100 12.28 -8.85 -13.89
C ASN A 100 11.14 -8.10 -14.64
N TYR A 101 10.87 -6.82 -14.35
CA TYR A 101 9.90 -6.01 -15.13
C TYR A 101 10.47 -5.46 -16.44
N HIS A 102 11.78 -5.23 -16.49
CA HIS A 102 12.45 -4.61 -17.63
C HIS A 102 13.02 -5.64 -18.62
N GLY A 103 12.80 -6.93 -18.38
CA GLY A 103 13.27 -8.05 -19.21
C GLY A 103 12.31 -8.56 -20.28
N ASN A 104 11.27 -7.78 -20.64
CA ASN A 104 10.38 -8.03 -21.79
C ASN A 104 10.46 -6.87 -22.79
#